data_AF-A0A6N2BBT8-F1
#
_entry.id   AF-A0A6N2BBT8-F1
#
_cell.length_a   1.000
_cell.length_b   1.000
_cell.length_c   1.000
_cell.angle_alpha   90.00
_cell.angle_beta   90.00
_cell.angle_gamma   90.00
#
_symmetry.space_group_name_H-M   'P 1'
#
loop_
_entity.id
_entity.type
_entity.pdbx_description
1 polymer ?
#
loop_
_entity_poly.entity_id
_entity_poly.type
_entity_poly.pdbx_seq_one_letter_code
_entity_poly.pdbx_strand_id
1 'polypeptide(L)'
;MGSVFDEKDFLACCGSTKFAKEMVAAGPFSTHQDAIHAARNILFNKVDVNGWLEAFAAHPQIGQNPSRDHKSPTFAQWSKGEQSTALSTATELTLQELLEWNARYREKFGFVFLICASGRSTPEILAELKIRYQNRPIIEFEIAAQEQMKITELRLSKLFSDKADTAPAIKPLSTTNIATKAEEDRVNIIGAHLTASSGAAGAKPALIPNRTRPPITTHVLDTSRGCPANGIEVRLEMWKDNQARPQFGDTYIDGWILLGSSATDKDGRSGQLMNMVEALVPGIYRISFNTGKYNPDGFFPYVSIVFEIKESQKWDHFHVPLLLSPFSLSTYRGS
;
A
#
# COMPACT_ATOMS: atom_id res chain seq x y z
N MET A 1 -24.36 3.26 -20.73
CA MET A 1 -24.10 4.71 -20.55
C MET A 1 -23.53 4.86 -19.15
N GLY A 2 -22.29 5.32 -19.01
CA GLY A 2 -21.66 5.50 -17.69
C GLY A 2 -22.42 6.55 -16.88
N SER A 3 -22.48 6.37 -15.55
CA SER A 3 -23.08 7.35 -14.66
C SER A 3 -22.24 8.64 -14.67
N VAL A 4 -22.90 9.77 -14.95
CA VAL A 4 -22.26 11.09 -14.94
C VAL A 4 -22.33 11.63 -13.52
N PHE A 5 -21.18 11.68 -12.86
CA PHE A 5 -20.99 12.34 -11.57
C PHE A 5 -20.24 13.65 -11.79
N ASP A 6 -20.59 14.66 -11.01
CA ASP A 6 -19.94 15.97 -11.08
C ASP A 6 -18.92 16.17 -9.96
N GLU A 7 -18.28 17.33 -9.93
CA GLU A 7 -17.26 17.67 -8.92
C GLU A 7 -17.85 17.66 -7.50
N LYS A 8 -19.13 18.02 -7.32
CA LYS A 8 -19.78 18.06 -6.00
C LYS A 8 -20.01 16.66 -5.45
N ASP A 9 -20.38 15.72 -6.32
CA ASP A 9 -20.54 14.31 -5.98
C ASP A 9 -19.22 13.76 -5.41
N PHE A 10 -18.09 13.95 -6.13
CA PHE A 10 -16.79 13.46 -5.68
C PHE A 10 -16.21 14.23 -4.49
N LEU A 11 -16.49 15.53 -4.39
CA LEU A 11 -16.11 16.34 -3.23
C LEU A 11 -16.82 15.84 -1.96
N ALA A 12 -18.08 15.40 -2.05
CA ALA A 12 -18.79 14.80 -0.92
C ALA A 12 -18.17 13.46 -0.48
N CYS A 13 -17.56 12.70 -1.40
CA CYS A 13 -16.88 11.46 -1.07
C CYS A 13 -15.54 11.68 -0.34
N CYS A 14 -14.69 12.58 -0.83
CA CYS A 14 -13.31 12.73 -0.33
C CYS A 14 -13.07 13.98 0.52
N GLY A 15 -13.67 15.12 0.17
CA GLY A 15 -13.39 16.42 0.77
C GLY A 15 -12.25 17.20 0.13
N SER A 16 -11.43 16.59 -0.75
CA SER A 16 -10.41 17.31 -1.52
C SER A 16 -10.94 17.81 -2.86
N THR A 17 -10.71 19.10 -3.14
CA THR A 17 -11.04 19.76 -4.41
C THR A 17 -10.20 19.19 -5.56
N LYS A 18 -8.90 18.93 -5.31
CA LYS A 18 -8.01 18.34 -6.33
C LYS A 18 -8.46 16.93 -6.71
N PHE A 19 -8.78 16.10 -5.70
CA PHE A 19 -9.33 14.76 -5.94
C PHE A 19 -10.61 14.82 -6.78
N ALA A 20 -11.54 15.69 -6.41
CA ALA A 20 -12.83 15.80 -7.10
C ALA A 20 -12.68 16.17 -8.58
N LYS A 21 -11.81 17.14 -8.90
CA LYS A 21 -11.50 17.54 -10.28
C LYS A 21 -10.87 16.42 -11.09
N GLU A 22 -9.90 15.71 -10.52
CA GLU A 22 -9.26 14.58 -11.18
C GLU A 22 -10.24 13.42 -11.43
N MET A 23 -11.18 13.18 -10.50
CA MET A 23 -12.22 12.16 -10.68
C MET A 23 -13.19 12.51 -11.81
N VAL A 24 -13.60 13.79 -11.92
CA VAL A 24 -14.42 14.26 -13.04
C VAL A 24 -13.68 14.08 -14.37
N ALA A 25 -12.39 14.45 -14.40
CA ALA A 25 -11.56 14.32 -15.61
C ALA A 25 -11.30 12.86 -16.01
N ALA A 26 -11.26 11.94 -15.07
CA ALA A 26 -11.09 10.51 -15.32
C ALA A 26 -12.40 9.79 -15.71
N GLY A 27 -13.56 10.41 -15.47
CA GLY A 27 -14.86 9.88 -15.85
C GLY A 27 -15.19 10.06 -17.33
N PRO A 28 -16.32 9.51 -17.81
CA PRO A 28 -17.30 8.74 -17.04
C PRO A 28 -16.83 7.30 -16.74
N PHE A 29 -17.29 6.75 -15.62
CA PHE A 29 -16.94 5.39 -15.20
C PHE A 29 -18.00 4.38 -15.65
N SER A 30 -17.55 3.23 -16.16
CA SER A 30 -18.46 2.16 -16.63
C SER A 30 -19.04 1.36 -15.46
N THR A 31 -18.24 1.14 -14.42
CA THR A 31 -18.64 0.43 -13.21
C THR A 31 -18.20 1.17 -11.94
N HIS A 32 -18.84 0.84 -10.82
CA HIS A 32 -18.40 1.28 -9.49
C HIS A 32 -16.94 0.87 -9.20
N GLN A 33 -16.53 -0.32 -9.65
CA GLN A 33 -15.15 -0.79 -9.47
C GLN A 33 -14.15 0.05 -10.25
N ASP A 34 -14.49 0.50 -11.46
CA ASP A 34 -13.61 1.38 -12.23
C ASP A 34 -13.41 2.72 -11.51
N ALA A 35 -14.48 3.25 -10.91
CA ALA A 35 -14.41 4.47 -10.11
C ALA A 35 -13.54 4.30 -8.85
N ILE A 36 -13.62 3.16 -8.15
CA ILE A 36 -12.73 2.86 -7.02
C ILE A 36 -11.27 2.79 -7.47
N HIS A 37 -10.98 2.09 -8.58
CA HIS A 37 -9.61 1.97 -9.10
C HIS A 37 -9.04 3.34 -9.49
N ALA A 38 -9.84 4.15 -10.19
CA ALA A 38 -9.47 5.53 -10.53
C ALA A 38 -9.23 6.37 -9.27
N ALA A 39 -10.13 6.28 -8.29
CA ALA A 39 -10.03 7.02 -7.02
C ALA A 39 -8.75 6.68 -6.26
N ARG A 40 -8.37 5.40 -6.13
CA ARG A 40 -7.11 4.99 -5.50
C ARG A 40 -5.91 5.58 -6.22
N ASN A 41 -5.86 5.44 -7.55
CA ASN A 41 -4.76 5.99 -8.34
C ASN A 41 -4.66 7.51 -8.21
N ILE A 42 -5.80 8.21 -8.27
CA ILE A 42 -5.85 9.66 -8.14
C ILE A 42 -5.39 10.11 -6.75
N LEU A 43 -5.95 9.52 -5.69
CA LEU A 43 -5.64 9.93 -4.32
C LEU A 43 -4.16 9.73 -3.99
N PHE A 44 -3.56 8.61 -4.40
CA PHE A 44 -2.17 8.31 -4.03
C PHE A 44 -1.11 8.81 -5.01
N ASN A 45 -1.46 9.03 -6.28
CA ASN A 45 -0.47 9.38 -7.31
C ASN A 45 -0.64 10.77 -7.92
N LYS A 46 -1.81 11.40 -7.75
CA LYS A 46 -2.09 12.73 -8.33
C LYS A 46 -2.41 13.79 -7.29
N VAL A 47 -3.03 13.42 -6.19
CA VAL A 47 -3.32 14.34 -5.08
C VAL A 47 -2.05 14.52 -4.25
N ASP A 48 -1.69 15.78 -4.02
CA ASP A 48 -0.52 16.12 -3.21
C ASP A 48 -0.87 16.25 -1.72
N VAL A 49 0.15 16.53 -0.90
CA VAL A 49 0.02 16.72 0.56
C VAL A 49 -1.06 17.75 0.93
N ASN A 50 -1.19 18.84 0.16
CA ASN A 50 -2.19 19.87 0.43
C ASN A 50 -3.61 19.33 0.17
N GLY A 51 -3.78 18.55 -0.89
CA GLY A 51 -5.05 17.88 -1.17
C GLY A 51 -5.42 16.85 -0.10
N TRP A 52 -4.46 16.10 0.44
CA TRP A 52 -4.72 15.22 1.59
C TRP A 52 -5.12 15.99 2.84
N LEU A 53 -4.40 17.06 3.19
CA LEU A 53 -4.74 17.90 4.33
C LEU A 53 -6.12 18.56 4.18
N GLU A 54 -6.50 18.97 2.97
CA GLU A 54 -7.84 19.45 2.65
C GLU A 54 -8.90 18.37 2.91
N ALA A 55 -8.66 17.14 2.43
CA ALA A 55 -9.54 16.01 2.69
C ALA A 55 -9.69 15.72 4.18
N PHE A 56 -8.58 15.71 4.94
CA PHE A 56 -8.59 15.45 6.38
C PHE A 56 -9.38 16.53 7.13
N ALA A 57 -9.16 17.80 6.78
CA ALA A 57 -9.85 18.94 7.38
C ALA A 57 -11.36 18.96 7.10
N ALA A 58 -11.82 18.26 6.06
CA ALA A 58 -13.24 18.13 5.77
C ALA A 58 -13.99 17.25 6.78
N HIS A 59 -13.30 16.40 7.56
CA HIS A 59 -13.95 15.51 8.52
C HIS A 59 -14.12 16.13 9.91
N PRO A 60 -15.28 15.92 10.55
CA PRO A 60 -15.42 16.22 11.98
C PRO A 60 -14.53 15.30 12.81
N GLN A 61 -14.14 15.75 14.01
CA GLN A 61 -13.48 14.89 14.98
C GLN A 61 -14.41 13.73 15.37
N ILE A 62 -13.86 12.54 15.60
CA ILE A 62 -14.66 11.41 16.07
C ILE A 62 -15.25 11.75 17.44
N GLY A 63 -16.56 11.55 17.59
CA GLY A 63 -17.32 11.90 18.79
C GLY A 63 -17.92 13.31 18.74
N GLN A 64 -17.67 14.08 17.67
CA GLN A 64 -18.32 15.37 17.43
C GLN A 64 -19.25 15.29 16.21
N ASN A 65 -20.36 16.02 16.28
CA ASN A 65 -21.23 16.20 15.11
C ASN A 65 -20.56 17.14 14.09
N PRO A 66 -20.81 16.94 12.79
CA PRO A 66 -20.42 17.92 11.78
C PRO A 66 -20.97 19.31 12.12
N SER A 67 -20.16 20.36 11.94
CA SER A 67 -20.65 21.74 12.04
C SER A 67 -21.82 21.96 11.07
N ARG A 68 -22.80 22.78 11.49
CA ARG A 68 -23.96 23.15 10.66
C ARG A 68 -23.56 23.89 9.38
N ASP A 69 -22.36 24.45 9.33
CA ASP A 69 -21.81 25.22 8.19
C ASP A 69 -20.98 24.37 7.21
N HIS A 70 -21.03 23.04 7.28
CA HIS A 70 -20.28 22.19 6.34
C HIS A 70 -20.77 22.37 4.90
N LYS A 71 -19.82 22.50 3.97
CA LYS A 71 -20.03 22.82 2.54
C LYS A 71 -20.88 21.78 1.76
N SER A 72 -21.22 20.62 2.35
CA SER A 72 -22.03 19.58 1.70
C SER A 72 -22.96 18.87 2.71
N PRO A 73 -24.30 18.95 2.54
CA PRO A 73 -25.26 18.22 3.37
C PRO A 73 -25.08 16.70 3.29
N THR A 74 -24.76 16.17 2.09
CA THR A 74 -24.52 14.75 1.85
C THR A 74 -23.34 14.22 2.66
N PHE A 75 -22.25 15.00 2.73
CA PHE A 75 -21.09 14.68 3.55
C PHE A 75 -21.47 14.55 5.03
N ALA A 76 -22.21 15.53 5.57
CA ALA A 76 -22.60 15.53 6.97
C ALA A 76 -23.49 14.31 7.32
N GLN A 77 -24.41 13.95 6.42
CA GLN A 77 -25.25 12.76 6.59
C GLN A 77 -24.43 11.47 6.60
N TRP A 78 -23.50 11.29 5.65
CA TRP A 78 -22.65 10.11 5.60
C TRP A 78 -21.72 10.00 6.80
N SER A 79 -21.10 11.11 7.23
CA SER A 79 -20.26 11.16 8.42
C SER A 79 -21.01 10.76 9.70
N LYS A 80 -22.26 11.23 9.86
CA LYS A 80 -23.12 10.82 10.98
C LYS A 80 -23.41 9.31 10.96
N GLY A 81 -23.68 8.75 9.79
CA GLY A 81 -23.88 7.30 9.63
C GLY A 81 -22.62 6.48 9.93
N GLU A 82 -21.46 6.95 9.49
CA GLU A 82 -20.15 6.32 9.71
C GLU A 82 -19.78 6.24 11.20
N GLN A 83 -20.14 7.24 12.01
CA GLN A 83 -19.85 7.26 13.44
C GLN A 83 -20.98 6.66 14.32
N SER A 84 -22.04 6.13 13.71
CA SER A 84 -23.24 5.70 14.46
C SER A 84 -22.96 4.63 15.51
N THR A 85 -22.20 3.59 15.17
CA THR A 85 -21.78 2.53 16.10
C THR A 85 -20.90 3.04 17.23
N ALA A 86 -19.97 3.96 16.92
CA ALA A 86 -19.13 4.58 17.92
C ALA A 86 -19.98 5.37 18.93
N LEU A 87 -20.87 6.23 18.43
CA LEU A 87 -21.76 7.04 19.27
C LEU A 87 -22.71 6.19 20.12
N SER A 88 -23.25 5.08 19.59
CA SER A 88 -24.14 4.20 20.36
C SER A 88 -23.42 3.39 21.45
N THR A 89 -22.10 3.23 21.33
CA THR A 89 -21.27 2.45 22.28
C THR A 89 -20.47 3.35 23.23
N ALA A 90 -20.61 4.67 23.12
CA ALA A 90 -19.90 5.62 23.96
C ALA A 90 -20.53 5.70 25.36
N THR A 91 -19.69 5.60 26.39
CA THR A 91 -19.99 6.08 27.74
C THR A 91 -19.43 7.49 27.92
N GLU A 92 -19.92 8.24 28.91
CA GLU A 92 -19.43 9.59 29.24
C GLU A 92 -17.91 9.59 29.47
N LEU A 93 -17.38 8.59 30.18
CA LEU A 93 -15.94 8.40 30.41
C LEU A 93 -15.18 8.19 29.10
N THR A 94 -15.66 7.29 28.23
CA THR A 94 -14.96 7.03 26.96
C THR A 94 -15.04 8.20 25.99
N LEU A 95 -16.11 9.00 26.04
CA LEU A 95 -16.25 10.20 25.21
C LEU A 95 -15.30 11.31 25.69
N GLN A 96 -15.20 11.52 27.00
CA GLN A 96 -14.22 12.43 27.58
C GLN A 96 -12.80 12.01 27.21
N GLU A 97 -12.47 10.73 27.37
CA GLU A 97 -11.14 10.22 27.03
C GLU A 97 -10.85 10.38 25.53
N LEU A 98 -11.83 10.11 24.66
CA LEU A 98 -11.70 10.33 23.22
C LEU A 98 -11.46 11.81 22.87
N LEU A 99 -12.13 12.75 23.55
CA LEU A 99 -11.91 14.19 23.38
C LEU A 99 -10.48 14.60 23.76
N GLU A 100 -9.99 14.13 24.91
CA GLU A 100 -8.62 14.42 25.38
C GLU A 100 -7.57 13.85 24.43
N TRP A 101 -7.76 12.62 23.95
CA TRP A 101 -6.85 11.97 23.03
C TRP A 101 -6.87 12.59 21.62
N ASN A 102 -8.03 13.02 21.13
CA ASN A 102 -8.12 13.78 19.88
C ASN A 102 -7.35 15.10 19.96
N ALA A 103 -7.40 15.80 21.11
CA ALA A 103 -6.65 17.03 21.32
C ALA A 103 -5.14 16.77 21.28
N ARG A 104 -4.65 15.74 21.99
CA ARG A 104 -3.23 15.33 21.96
C ARG A 104 -2.78 14.92 20.56
N TYR A 105 -3.60 14.15 19.85
CA TYR A 105 -3.31 13.72 18.49
C TYR A 105 -3.12 14.93 17.57
N ARG A 106 -4.07 15.88 17.60
CA ARG A 106 -4.01 17.08 16.76
C ARG A 106 -2.81 17.96 17.11
N GLU A 107 -2.49 18.11 18.40
CA GLU A 107 -1.30 18.84 18.84
C GLU A 107 -0.01 18.21 18.30
N LYS A 108 0.11 16.88 18.36
CA LYS A 108 1.32 16.17 17.90
C LYS A 108 1.46 16.15 16.38
N PHE A 109 0.39 15.87 15.65
CA PHE A 109 0.46 15.57 14.22
C PHE A 109 0.00 16.72 13.32
N GLY A 110 -0.71 17.72 13.85
CA GLY A 110 -1.16 18.90 13.10
C GLY A 110 -2.44 18.70 12.27
N PHE A 111 -3.09 17.54 12.34
CA PHE A 111 -4.35 17.24 11.66
C PHE A 111 -5.29 16.40 12.52
N VAL A 112 -6.55 16.23 12.10
CA VAL A 112 -7.54 15.42 12.85
C VAL A 112 -7.17 13.93 12.83
N PHE A 113 -7.46 13.23 13.92
CA PHE A 113 -7.39 11.77 13.90
C PHE A 113 -8.41 11.22 12.91
N LEU A 114 -7.89 10.53 11.89
CA LEU A 114 -8.72 9.96 10.82
C LEU A 114 -8.74 8.44 10.91
N ILE A 115 -9.95 7.89 10.93
CA ILE A 115 -10.22 6.46 10.91
C ILE A 115 -11.56 6.21 10.22
N CYS A 116 -11.65 5.15 9.42
CA CYS A 116 -12.91 4.65 8.91
C CYS A 116 -13.74 4.06 10.06
N ALA A 117 -14.58 4.90 10.68
CA ALA A 117 -15.36 4.58 11.86
C ALA A 117 -16.53 3.60 11.63
N SER A 118 -16.89 3.34 10.37
CA SER A 118 -18.03 2.49 10.01
C SER A 118 -17.91 1.11 10.67
N GLY A 119 -18.88 0.79 11.53
CA GLY A 119 -18.95 -0.48 12.26
C GLY A 119 -18.03 -0.60 13.47
N ARG A 120 -17.24 0.43 13.81
CA ARG A 120 -16.34 0.43 14.97
C ARG A 120 -16.99 1.04 16.20
N SER A 121 -16.72 0.46 17.36
CA SER A 121 -17.13 0.98 18.66
C SER A 121 -16.18 2.08 19.16
N THR A 122 -16.65 2.89 20.12
CA THR A 122 -15.79 3.93 20.74
C THR A 122 -14.53 3.35 21.40
N PRO A 123 -14.58 2.25 22.17
CA PRO A 123 -13.38 1.64 22.75
C PRO A 123 -12.35 1.17 21.71
N GLU A 124 -12.79 0.60 20.59
CA GLU A 124 -11.90 0.18 19.50
C GLU A 124 -11.21 1.37 18.84
N ILE A 125 -11.97 2.44 18.57
CA ILE A 125 -11.42 3.68 18.00
C ILE A 125 -10.39 4.29 18.95
N LEU A 126 -10.70 4.32 20.25
CA LEU A 126 -9.81 4.86 21.27
C LEU A 126 -8.52 4.04 21.41
N ALA A 127 -8.61 2.71 21.32
CA ALA A 127 -7.44 1.82 21.32
C ALA A 127 -6.54 2.09 20.11
N GLU A 128 -7.12 2.18 18.91
CA GLU A 128 -6.40 2.54 17.68
C GLU A 128 -5.73 3.91 17.78
N LEU A 129 -6.44 4.92 18.30
CA LEU A 129 -5.88 6.25 18.50
C LEU A 129 -4.64 6.20 19.40
N LYS A 130 -4.72 5.51 20.54
CA LYS A 130 -3.59 5.37 21.49
C LYS A 130 -2.40 4.64 20.89
N ILE A 131 -2.63 3.60 20.09
CA ILE A 131 -1.57 2.86 19.37
C ILE A 131 -0.91 3.78 18.35
N ARG A 132 -1.71 4.39 17.47
CA ARG A 132 -1.25 5.28 16.40
C ARG A 132 -0.59 6.55 16.91
N TYR A 133 -0.94 6.99 18.12
CA TYR A 133 -0.26 8.11 18.76
C TYR A 133 1.23 7.88 18.96
N GLN A 134 1.70 6.63 19.04
CA GLN A 134 3.14 6.33 19.16
C GLN A 134 3.91 6.49 17.84
N ASN A 135 3.21 6.64 16.70
CA ASN A 135 3.84 6.73 15.39
C ASN A 135 4.69 8.00 15.22
N ARG A 136 5.62 7.93 14.27
CA ARG A 136 6.31 9.10 13.71
C ARG A 136 5.33 9.85 12.80
N PRO A 137 5.38 11.21 12.72
CA PRO A 137 4.42 12.00 11.95
C PRO A 137 4.26 11.57 10.49
N ILE A 138 5.35 11.23 9.80
CA ILE A 138 5.28 10.79 8.39
C ILE A 138 4.51 9.48 8.20
N ILE A 139 4.72 8.52 9.11
CA ILE A 139 4.01 7.22 9.07
C ILE A 139 2.53 7.44 9.36
N GLU A 140 2.23 8.29 10.33
CA GLU A 140 0.84 8.58 10.70
C GLU A 140 0.09 9.33 9.60
N PHE A 141 0.78 10.20 8.87
CA PHE A 141 0.23 10.92 7.73
C PHE A 141 -0.17 9.96 6.59
N GLU A 142 0.68 8.96 6.29
CA GLU A 142 0.37 7.91 5.32
C GLU A 142 -0.80 7.02 5.77
N ILE A 143 -0.85 6.64 7.05
CA ILE A 143 -1.97 5.88 7.61
C ILE A 143 -3.28 6.68 7.50
N ALA A 144 -3.25 7.98 7.82
CA ALA A 144 -4.42 8.84 7.67
C ALA A 144 -4.89 8.91 6.20
N ALA A 145 -3.98 8.97 5.23
CA ALA A 145 -4.35 8.92 3.81
C ALA A 145 -5.02 7.58 3.42
N GLN A 146 -4.56 6.47 3.99
CA GLN A 146 -5.20 5.16 3.78
C GLN A 146 -6.61 5.10 4.41
N GLU A 147 -6.78 5.62 5.62
CA GLU A 147 -8.10 5.71 6.26
C GLU A 147 -9.05 6.63 5.48
N GLN A 148 -8.55 7.75 4.94
CA GLN A 148 -9.30 8.61 4.02
C GLN A 148 -9.77 7.84 2.78
N MET A 149 -8.93 6.98 2.20
CA MET A 149 -9.30 6.18 1.05
C MET A 149 -10.43 5.19 1.39
N LYS A 150 -10.36 4.52 2.55
CA LYS A 150 -11.43 3.61 3.01
C LYS A 150 -12.77 4.33 3.13
N ILE A 151 -12.78 5.53 3.71
CA ILE A 151 -14.00 6.36 3.80
C ILE A 151 -14.49 6.76 2.40
N THR A 152 -13.57 7.14 1.52
CA THR A 152 -13.89 7.53 0.13
C THR A 152 -14.52 6.37 -0.64
N GLU A 153 -14.02 5.14 -0.49
CA GLU A 153 -14.60 3.93 -1.12
C GLU A 153 -16.02 3.63 -0.63
N LEU A 154 -16.24 3.73 0.69
CA LEU A 154 -17.58 3.56 1.27
C LEU A 154 -18.57 4.58 0.71
N ARG A 155 -18.13 5.83 0.56
CA ARG A 155 -18.97 6.92 0.03
C ARG A 155 -19.20 6.81 -1.47
N LEU A 156 -18.19 6.40 -2.25
CA LEU A 156 -18.36 6.08 -3.67
C LEU A 156 -19.35 4.92 -3.85
N SER A 157 -19.29 3.89 -3.01
CA SER A 157 -20.24 2.76 -3.03
C SER A 157 -21.68 3.22 -2.80
N LYS A 158 -21.89 4.14 -1.85
CA LYS A 158 -23.20 4.75 -1.58
C LYS A 158 -23.66 5.62 -2.76
N LEU A 159 -22.78 6.49 -3.27
CA LEU A 159 -23.06 7.38 -4.39
C LEU A 159 -23.50 6.63 -5.65
N PHE A 160 -22.86 5.49 -5.96
CA PHE A 160 -23.24 4.65 -7.09
C PHE A 160 -24.53 3.86 -6.86
N SER A 161 -24.82 3.46 -5.61
CA SER A 161 -26.07 2.79 -5.25
C SER A 161 -27.27 3.74 -5.32
N ASP A 162 -27.16 4.95 -4.76
CA ASP A 162 -28.24 5.94 -4.70
C ASP A 162 -28.69 6.42 -6.10
N LYS A 163 -27.77 6.46 -7.09
CA LYS A 163 -28.12 6.78 -8.49
C LYS A 163 -28.63 5.58 -9.30
N ALA A 164 -28.37 4.33 -8.88
CA ALA A 164 -28.97 3.16 -9.51
C ALA A 164 -30.49 3.08 -9.23
N ASP A 165 -30.91 3.54 -8.05
CA ASP A 165 -32.32 3.57 -7.63
C ASP A 165 -33.15 4.70 -8.29
N THR A 166 -32.52 5.62 -9.03
CA THR A 166 -33.21 6.71 -9.76
C THR A 166 -33.34 6.47 -11.27
N ALA A 167 -32.84 5.33 -11.79
CA ALA A 167 -33.01 4.92 -13.18
C ALA A 167 -34.26 4.02 -13.36
N PRO A 168 -34.96 4.05 -14.52
CA PRO A 168 -36.17 3.24 -14.72
C PRO A 168 -35.86 1.74 -14.65
N ALA A 169 -36.60 1.03 -13.81
CA ALA A 169 -36.37 -0.37 -13.47
C ALA A 169 -36.42 -1.34 -14.66
N ILE A 170 -35.37 -2.15 -14.81
CA ILE A 170 -35.42 -3.46 -15.48
C ILE A 170 -34.97 -4.51 -14.45
N LYS A 171 -35.80 -5.56 -14.29
CA LYS A 171 -35.71 -6.59 -13.25
C LYS A 171 -34.32 -7.26 -13.14
N PRO A 172 -33.92 -7.68 -11.92
CA PRO A 172 -32.60 -8.23 -11.69
C PRO A 172 -32.50 -9.70 -12.12
N LEU A 173 -31.35 -10.06 -12.71
CA LEU A 173 -30.88 -11.43 -12.76
C LEU A 173 -29.77 -11.60 -11.72
N SER A 174 -29.93 -12.62 -10.89
CA SER A 174 -28.99 -13.10 -9.87
C SER A 174 -27.58 -13.29 -10.42
N THR A 175 -26.57 -12.72 -9.73
CA THR A 175 -25.21 -13.28 -9.74
C THR A 175 -24.53 -13.13 -8.39
N THR A 176 -23.96 -14.26 -7.99
CA THR A 176 -23.33 -14.65 -6.74
C THR A 176 -21.99 -14.00 -6.41
N ASN A 177 -21.69 -14.01 -5.11
CA ASN A 177 -20.45 -13.65 -4.43
C ASN A 177 -19.15 -14.05 -5.16
N ILE A 178 -18.40 -13.05 -5.65
CA ILE A 178 -17.00 -13.20 -6.10
C ILE A 178 -16.05 -12.24 -5.34
N ALA A 179 -16.58 -11.23 -4.64
CA ALA A 179 -15.79 -10.15 -4.04
C ALA A 179 -14.96 -10.54 -2.81
N THR A 180 -15.35 -11.57 -2.06
CA THR A 180 -14.65 -11.99 -0.83
C THR A 180 -13.30 -12.67 -1.11
N LYS A 181 -13.14 -13.28 -2.29
CA LYS A 181 -11.92 -14.02 -2.66
C LYS A 181 -10.74 -13.10 -2.97
N ALA A 182 -10.99 -11.96 -3.61
CA ALA A 182 -9.92 -11.05 -4.04
C ALA A 182 -9.27 -10.28 -2.87
N GLU A 183 -10.01 -10.03 -1.79
CA GLU A 183 -9.51 -9.36 -0.59
C GLU A 183 -8.72 -10.33 0.31
N GLU A 184 -9.20 -11.57 0.47
CA GLU A 184 -8.46 -12.66 1.09
C GLU A 184 -7.17 -13.00 0.32
N ASP A 185 -7.23 -13.03 -1.02
CA ASP A 185 -6.05 -13.27 -1.87
C ASP A 185 -4.98 -12.18 -1.68
N ARG A 186 -5.37 -10.90 -1.49
CA ARG A 186 -4.41 -9.79 -1.26
C ARG A 186 -3.69 -9.91 0.08
N VAL A 187 -4.42 -10.21 1.16
CA VAL A 187 -3.84 -10.42 2.49
C VAL A 187 -2.95 -11.67 2.49
N ASN A 188 -3.37 -12.74 1.78
CA ASN A 188 -2.57 -13.95 1.60
C ASN A 188 -1.30 -13.71 0.77
N ILE A 189 -1.35 -12.86 -0.26
CA ILE A 189 -0.16 -12.51 -1.07
C ILE A 189 0.86 -11.73 -0.23
N ILE A 190 0.42 -10.72 0.54
CA ILE A 190 1.30 -9.98 1.46
C ILE A 190 1.83 -10.91 2.56
N GLY A 191 0.97 -11.75 3.13
CA GLY A 191 1.34 -12.75 4.12
C GLY A 191 2.38 -13.75 3.60
N ALA A 192 2.18 -14.30 2.40
CA ALA A 192 3.12 -15.22 1.74
C ALA A 192 4.47 -14.55 1.45
N HIS A 193 4.47 -13.24 1.20
CA HIS A 193 5.69 -12.47 1.02
C HIS A 193 6.47 -12.34 2.34
N LEU A 194 5.77 -12.07 3.44
CA LEU A 194 6.35 -11.91 4.78
C LEU A 194 6.72 -13.24 5.47
N THR A 195 6.16 -14.37 5.03
CA THR A 195 6.28 -15.70 5.70
C THR A 195 7.21 -16.68 4.98
N ALA A 196 8.19 -16.21 4.21
CA ALA A 196 9.28 -17.07 3.75
C ALA A 196 9.91 -17.80 4.97
N SER A 197 9.75 -19.13 4.99
CA SER A 197 9.72 -19.94 6.21
C SER A 197 10.98 -19.82 7.06
N SER A 198 10.82 -19.43 8.32
CA SER A 198 11.84 -19.53 9.36
C SER A 198 11.94 -20.97 9.86
N GLY A 199 12.82 -21.78 9.27
CA GLY A 199 13.24 -23.05 9.84
C GLY A 199 14.29 -22.81 10.93
N ALA A 200 13.94 -23.05 12.19
CA ALA A 200 14.86 -22.96 13.31
C ALA A 200 16.04 -23.94 13.17
N ALA A 201 17.26 -23.44 13.38
CA ALA A 201 18.50 -24.19 13.29
C ALA A 201 18.62 -25.18 14.45
N GLY A 202 18.49 -26.48 14.16
CA GLY A 202 18.96 -27.58 14.99
C GLY A 202 20.15 -28.26 14.31
N ALA A 203 21.31 -28.22 14.95
CA ALA A 203 22.55 -28.79 14.42
C ALA A 203 22.41 -30.30 14.13
N LYS A 204 22.55 -30.68 12.86
CA LYS A 204 22.81 -32.06 12.40
C LYS A 204 23.85 -32.05 11.27
N PRO A 205 24.63 -33.13 11.10
CA PRO A 205 25.81 -33.15 10.23
C PRO A 205 25.46 -33.04 8.74
N ALA A 206 26.39 -32.47 7.98
CA ALA A 206 26.29 -32.13 6.57
C ALA A 206 26.00 -33.34 5.66
N LEU A 207 24.73 -33.48 5.28
CA LEU A 207 24.33 -34.03 4.00
C LEU A 207 23.89 -32.83 3.15
N ILE A 208 24.72 -32.44 2.18
CA ILE A 208 24.46 -31.30 1.29
C ILE A 208 23.23 -31.66 0.44
N PRO A 209 22.07 -31.00 0.63
CA PRO A 209 20.94 -31.24 -0.25
C PRO A 209 21.23 -30.55 -1.58
N ASN A 210 20.99 -31.25 -2.69
CA ASN A 210 20.94 -30.61 -4.00
C ASN A 210 19.93 -29.45 -3.94
N ARG A 211 20.39 -28.23 -4.25
CA ARG A 211 19.52 -27.06 -4.26
C ARG A 211 18.42 -27.25 -5.32
N THR A 212 17.17 -27.04 -4.92
CA THR A 212 15.99 -27.11 -5.80
C THR A 212 15.61 -25.75 -6.40
N ARG A 213 16.31 -24.68 -6.00
CA ARG A 213 16.09 -23.30 -6.45
C ARG A 213 17.41 -22.52 -6.51
N PRO A 214 17.54 -21.50 -7.37
CA PRO A 214 18.71 -20.63 -7.43
C PRO A 214 19.08 -20.06 -6.05
N PRO A 215 20.37 -19.83 -5.77
CA PRO A 215 20.82 -19.44 -4.44
C PRO A 215 20.46 -17.99 -4.09
N ILE A 216 20.24 -17.15 -5.10
CA ILE A 216 19.68 -15.79 -4.97
C ILE A 216 18.37 -15.75 -5.75
N THR A 217 17.29 -15.34 -5.08
CA THR A 217 15.97 -15.16 -5.69
C THR A 217 15.40 -13.79 -5.34
N THR A 218 14.48 -13.30 -6.17
CA THR A 218 13.71 -12.10 -5.86
C THR A 218 12.23 -12.28 -6.20
N HIS A 219 11.43 -11.42 -5.61
CA HIS A 219 10.01 -11.26 -5.88
C HIS A 219 9.69 -9.76 -5.78
N VAL A 220 8.86 -9.27 -6.69
CA VAL A 220 8.44 -7.87 -6.71
C VAL A 220 6.94 -7.78 -6.51
N LEU A 221 6.53 -7.04 -5.48
CA LEU A 221 5.14 -6.77 -5.15
C LEU A 221 4.85 -5.29 -5.38
N ASP A 222 3.85 -4.98 -6.19
CA ASP A 222 3.31 -3.63 -6.27
C ASP A 222 2.33 -3.42 -5.11
N THR A 223 2.76 -2.68 -4.10
CA THR A 223 1.97 -2.42 -2.89
C THR A 223 0.88 -1.38 -3.11
N SER A 224 1.00 -0.54 -4.14
CA SER A 224 -0.06 0.42 -4.51
C SER A 224 -1.26 -0.27 -5.18
N ARG A 225 -1.00 -1.35 -5.92
CA ARG A 225 -2.03 -2.18 -6.56
C ARG A 225 -2.40 -3.43 -5.76
N GLY A 226 -1.58 -3.81 -4.80
CA GLY A 226 -1.75 -5.02 -4.00
C GLY A 226 -1.60 -6.30 -4.83
N CYS A 227 -0.73 -6.30 -5.85
CA CYS A 227 -0.54 -7.44 -6.73
C CYS A 227 0.93 -7.65 -7.13
N PRO A 228 1.32 -8.88 -7.53
CA PRO A 228 2.66 -9.13 -8.03
C PRO A 228 2.99 -8.28 -9.25
N ALA A 229 4.20 -7.73 -9.28
CA ALA A 229 4.63 -6.84 -10.33
C ALA A 229 5.23 -7.64 -11.49
N ASN A 230 4.39 -8.01 -12.46
CA ASN A 230 4.77 -8.76 -13.66
C ASN A 230 5.53 -7.89 -14.68
N GLY A 231 6.57 -8.46 -15.30
CA GLY A 231 7.31 -7.85 -16.41
C GLY A 231 8.40 -6.85 -16.00
N ILE A 232 8.74 -6.73 -14.72
CA ILE A 232 9.88 -5.94 -14.27
C ILE A 232 11.16 -6.64 -14.69
N GLU A 233 12.00 -5.96 -15.45
CA GLU A 233 13.34 -6.44 -15.78
C GLU A 233 14.22 -6.40 -14.54
N VAL A 234 14.90 -7.51 -14.27
CA VAL A 234 15.78 -7.70 -13.13
C VAL A 234 17.16 -8.09 -13.62
N ARG A 235 18.20 -7.52 -13.01
CA ARG A 235 19.61 -7.88 -13.24
C ARG A 235 20.29 -8.18 -11.92
N LEU A 236 21.16 -9.18 -11.91
CA LEU A 236 22.01 -9.52 -10.77
C LEU A 236 23.47 -9.38 -11.19
N GLU A 237 24.24 -8.66 -10.38
CA GLU A 237 25.65 -8.41 -10.58
C GLU A 237 26.43 -8.73 -9.29
N MET A 238 27.72 -9.04 -9.45
CA MET A 238 28.67 -9.22 -8.35
C MET A 238 29.83 -8.26 -8.51
N TRP A 239 30.29 -7.71 -7.39
CA TRP A 239 31.49 -6.89 -7.33
C TRP A 239 32.74 -7.74 -7.58
N LYS A 240 33.68 -7.22 -8.37
CA LYS A 240 34.96 -7.88 -8.67
C LYS A 240 35.75 -8.13 -7.37
N ASP A 241 36.07 -9.39 -7.11
CA ASP A 241 36.77 -9.85 -5.90
C ASP A 241 38.18 -9.22 -5.73
N ASN A 242 38.81 -8.82 -6.85
CA ASN A 242 40.13 -8.16 -6.86
C ASN A 242 40.07 -6.63 -6.73
N GLN A 243 38.90 -6.03 -6.46
CA GLN A 243 38.77 -4.59 -6.24
C GLN A 243 38.42 -4.29 -4.79
N ALA A 244 38.85 -3.11 -4.32
CA ALA A 244 38.40 -2.59 -3.02
C ALA A 244 36.86 -2.59 -2.96
N ARG A 245 36.32 -2.85 -1.76
CA ARG A 245 34.88 -2.86 -1.51
C ARG A 245 34.22 -1.59 -2.08
N PRO A 246 33.07 -1.69 -2.77
CA PRO A 246 32.37 -0.51 -3.25
C PRO A 246 31.92 0.36 -2.06
N GLN A 247 32.47 1.56 -1.97
CA GLN A 247 32.04 2.68 -1.15
C GLN A 247 30.93 3.51 -1.79
N PHE A 248 30.16 4.18 -0.93
CA PHE A 248 29.11 5.11 -1.32
C PHE A 248 29.72 6.40 -1.90
N GLY A 249 29.24 6.84 -3.06
CA GLY A 249 29.67 8.07 -3.73
C GLY A 249 30.73 7.89 -4.82
N ASP A 250 31.38 6.73 -4.87
CA ASP A 250 32.35 6.41 -5.91
C ASP A 250 31.68 6.05 -7.24
N THR A 251 32.31 6.48 -8.33
CA THR A 251 31.83 6.19 -9.69
C THR A 251 32.57 4.99 -10.24
N TYR A 252 31.91 3.83 -10.27
CA TYR A 252 32.50 2.58 -10.75
C TYR A 252 32.15 2.35 -12.21
N ILE A 253 33.13 2.49 -13.09
CA ILE A 253 32.95 2.23 -14.52
C ILE A 253 33.01 0.72 -14.82
N ASP A 254 33.86 -0.04 -14.10
CA ASP A 254 34.16 -1.45 -14.44
C ASP A 254 34.13 -2.43 -13.25
N GLY A 255 33.50 -2.09 -12.12
CA GLY A 255 33.58 -2.91 -10.91
C GLY A 255 32.54 -4.03 -10.76
N TRP A 256 31.44 -3.96 -11.52
CA TRP A 256 30.32 -4.91 -11.44
C TRP A 256 30.36 -5.92 -12.59
N ILE A 257 30.23 -7.21 -12.29
CA ILE A 257 30.13 -8.31 -13.25
C ILE A 257 28.67 -8.78 -13.28
N LEU A 258 28.04 -8.76 -14.47
CA LEU A 258 26.71 -9.33 -14.67
C LEU A 258 26.74 -10.85 -14.48
N LEU A 259 25.93 -11.34 -13.55
CA LEU A 259 25.72 -12.78 -13.32
C LEU A 259 24.52 -13.31 -14.11
N GLY A 260 23.49 -12.48 -14.30
CA GLY A 260 22.32 -12.83 -15.09
C GLY A 260 21.22 -11.78 -15.04
N SER A 261 20.19 -12.00 -15.85
CA SER A 261 19.04 -11.11 -15.97
C SER A 261 17.79 -11.89 -16.34
N SER A 262 16.64 -11.41 -15.87
CA SER A 262 15.33 -11.98 -16.22
C SER A 262 14.25 -10.89 -16.19
N ALA A 263 13.00 -11.28 -16.41
CA ALA A 263 11.84 -10.45 -16.10
C ALA A 263 10.96 -11.19 -15.08
N THR A 264 10.26 -10.46 -14.23
CA THR A 264 9.32 -11.05 -13.29
C THR A 264 8.13 -11.68 -14.01
N ASP A 265 7.65 -12.81 -13.51
CA ASP A 265 6.49 -13.53 -14.03
C ASP A 265 5.16 -12.98 -13.47
N LYS A 266 4.04 -13.68 -13.73
CA LYS A 266 2.71 -13.32 -13.23
C LYS A 266 2.60 -13.35 -11.70
N ASP A 267 3.46 -14.12 -11.05
CA ASP A 267 3.58 -14.20 -9.60
C ASP A 267 4.65 -13.25 -9.07
N GLY A 268 5.14 -12.30 -9.89
CA GLY A 268 6.13 -11.30 -9.50
C GLY A 268 7.52 -11.86 -9.24
N ARG A 269 7.77 -13.14 -9.52
CA ARG A 269 9.06 -13.79 -9.25
C ARG A 269 9.98 -13.63 -10.44
N SER A 270 11.26 -13.37 -10.17
CA SER A 270 12.26 -13.38 -11.24
C SER A 270 12.46 -14.79 -11.81
N GLY A 271 12.70 -14.89 -13.11
CA GLY A 271 13.38 -16.05 -13.68
C GLY A 271 14.80 -16.24 -13.11
N GLN A 272 15.52 -17.24 -13.60
CA GLN A 272 16.86 -17.58 -13.10
C GLN A 272 17.87 -16.43 -13.32
N LEU A 273 18.39 -15.86 -12.23
CA LEU A 273 19.32 -14.71 -12.23
C LEU A 273 20.80 -15.10 -12.20
N MET A 274 21.11 -16.38 -12.02
CA MET A 274 22.47 -16.92 -12.03
C MET A 274 22.45 -18.44 -12.20
N ASN A 275 23.59 -19.05 -12.48
CA ASN A 275 23.70 -20.50 -12.55
C ASN A 275 23.40 -21.15 -11.19
N MET A 276 22.88 -22.37 -11.26
CA MET A 276 22.65 -23.18 -10.07
C MET A 276 24.01 -23.61 -9.51
N VAL A 277 24.39 -23.07 -8.35
CA VAL A 277 25.65 -23.38 -7.65
C VAL A 277 25.35 -23.82 -6.21
N GLU A 278 26.15 -24.72 -5.68
CA GLU A 278 25.99 -25.21 -4.30
C GLU A 278 26.38 -24.13 -3.27
N ALA A 279 27.54 -23.51 -3.46
CA ALA A 279 28.06 -22.44 -2.63
C ALA A 279 28.16 -21.13 -3.44
N LEU A 280 27.63 -20.06 -2.87
CA LEU A 280 27.81 -18.70 -3.35
C LEU A 280 29.24 -18.25 -3.11
N VAL A 281 29.79 -17.46 -4.02
CA VAL A 281 31.06 -16.77 -3.77
C VAL A 281 30.77 -15.63 -2.79
N PRO A 282 31.43 -15.58 -1.61
CA PRO A 282 31.30 -14.45 -0.70
C PRO A 282 31.72 -13.14 -1.37
N GLY A 283 31.06 -12.04 -1.04
CA GLY A 283 31.32 -10.76 -1.67
C GLY A 283 30.09 -9.86 -1.72
N ILE A 284 30.19 -8.79 -2.51
CA ILE A 284 29.12 -7.81 -2.66
C ILE A 284 28.35 -8.06 -3.95
N TYR A 285 27.03 -8.08 -3.83
CA TYR A 285 26.10 -8.29 -4.91
C TYR A 285 25.22 -7.06 -5.08
N ARG A 286 24.74 -6.85 -6.30
CA ARG A 286 23.75 -5.82 -6.63
C ARG A 286 22.63 -6.45 -7.44
N ILE A 287 21.40 -6.25 -6.98
CA ILE A 287 20.20 -6.59 -7.75
C ILE A 287 19.49 -5.29 -8.17
N SER A 288 19.22 -5.16 -9.46
CA SER A 288 18.64 -3.96 -10.05
C SER A 288 17.32 -4.26 -10.76
N PHE A 289 16.36 -3.35 -10.62
CA PHE A 289 14.99 -3.47 -11.11
C PHE A 289 14.66 -2.28 -12.00
N ASN A 290 14.16 -2.53 -13.22
CA ASN A 290 13.73 -1.48 -14.15
C ASN A 290 12.31 -0.99 -13.79
N THR A 291 12.20 -0.27 -12.68
CA THR A 291 10.92 0.21 -12.15
C THR A 291 10.28 1.27 -13.03
N GLY A 292 11.06 2.10 -13.73
CA GLY A 292 10.54 3.11 -14.65
C GLY A 292 9.87 2.51 -15.89
N LYS A 293 10.33 1.36 -16.39
CA LYS A 293 9.62 0.64 -17.46
C LYS A 293 8.25 0.12 -16.98
N TYR A 294 8.17 -0.31 -15.72
CA TYR A 294 6.95 -0.86 -15.14
C TYR A 294 5.96 0.22 -14.68
N ASN A 295 6.47 1.34 -14.18
CA ASN A 295 5.69 2.49 -13.73
C ASN A 295 6.37 3.80 -14.20
N PRO A 296 6.12 4.24 -15.45
CA PRO A 296 6.78 5.40 -16.05
C PRO A 296 6.57 6.73 -15.33
N ASP A 297 5.41 6.89 -14.68
CA ASP A 297 5.07 8.07 -13.88
C ASP A 297 5.53 7.96 -12.41
N GLY A 298 6.16 6.83 -12.05
CA GLY A 298 6.70 6.60 -10.72
C GLY A 298 7.96 7.41 -10.44
N PHE A 299 8.21 7.69 -9.16
CA PHE A 299 9.37 8.45 -8.72
C PHE A 299 10.71 7.75 -8.98
N PHE A 300 10.72 6.41 -9.00
CA PHE A 300 11.94 5.62 -9.16
C PHE A 300 12.12 5.17 -10.62
N PRO A 301 13.07 5.75 -11.38
CA PRO A 301 13.36 5.29 -12.75
C PRO A 301 13.95 3.88 -12.77
N TYR A 302 14.72 3.52 -11.74
CA TYR A 302 15.18 2.17 -11.44
C TYR A 302 15.51 2.06 -9.95
N VAL A 303 15.59 0.84 -9.44
CA VAL A 303 15.97 0.56 -8.05
C VAL A 303 17.15 -0.39 -8.06
N SER A 304 18.18 -0.11 -7.27
CA SER A 304 19.33 -1.00 -7.08
C SER A 304 19.55 -1.27 -5.60
N ILE A 305 19.57 -2.55 -5.23
CA ILE A 305 19.81 -3.02 -3.87
C ILE A 305 21.19 -3.68 -3.84
N VAL A 306 22.09 -3.13 -3.03
CA VAL A 306 23.44 -3.65 -2.83
C VAL A 306 23.51 -4.37 -1.49
N PHE A 307 24.00 -5.61 -1.48
CA PHE A 307 24.06 -6.45 -0.28
C PHE A 307 25.32 -7.32 -0.25
N GLU A 308 25.70 -7.79 0.93
CA GLU A 308 26.91 -8.58 1.16
C GLU A 308 26.57 -10.01 1.57
N ILE A 309 27.31 -10.96 1.01
CA ILE A 309 27.29 -12.37 1.36
C ILE A 309 28.61 -12.71 2.05
N LYS A 310 28.54 -13.13 3.31
CA LYS A 310 29.72 -13.49 4.10
C LYS A 310 30.12 -14.94 3.85
N GLU A 311 31.38 -15.27 4.17
CA GLU A 311 31.89 -16.65 4.11
C GLU A 311 31.00 -17.65 4.85
N SER A 312 30.49 -17.27 6.03
CA SER A 312 29.58 -18.10 6.82
C SER A 312 28.20 -18.32 6.19
N GLN A 313 27.85 -17.58 5.14
CA GLN A 313 26.54 -17.58 4.49
C GLN A 313 26.60 -18.18 3.08
N LYS A 314 27.74 -18.72 2.64
CA LYS A 314 27.91 -19.22 1.27
C LYS A 314 26.95 -20.35 0.89
N TRP A 315 26.44 -21.08 1.87
CA TRP A 315 25.46 -22.15 1.68
C TRP A 315 24.01 -21.69 1.88
N ASP A 316 23.79 -20.44 2.29
CA ASP A 316 22.45 -19.91 2.52
C ASP A 316 21.71 -19.70 1.19
N HIS A 317 20.39 -19.55 1.30
CA HIS A 317 19.56 -18.96 0.26
C HIS A 317 19.32 -17.49 0.60
N PHE A 318 19.42 -16.62 -0.41
CA PHE A 318 19.17 -15.19 -0.28
C PHE A 318 17.92 -14.82 -1.07
N HIS A 319 16.84 -14.54 -0.35
CA HIS A 319 15.67 -13.90 -0.95
C HIS A 319 15.75 -12.38 -0.75
N VAL A 320 15.84 -11.62 -1.84
CA VAL A 320 15.95 -10.15 -1.78
C VAL A 320 14.78 -9.54 -2.56
N PRO A 321 13.61 -9.38 -1.93
CA PRO A 321 12.42 -8.89 -2.60
C PRO A 321 12.38 -7.36 -2.70
N LEU A 322 11.49 -6.87 -3.56
CA LEU A 322 11.17 -5.45 -3.69
C LEU A 322 9.67 -5.24 -3.48
N LEU A 323 9.30 -4.50 -2.45
CA LEU A 323 7.96 -3.97 -2.28
C LEU A 323 7.97 -2.56 -2.86
N LEU A 324 7.23 -2.33 -3.92
CA LEU A 324 7.26 -1.11 -4.71
C LEU A 324 5.91 -0.41 -4.68
N SER A 325 5.91 0.88 -4.40
CA SER A 325 4.83 1.80 -4.77
C SER A 325 5.41 2.90 -5.67
N PRO A 326 4.57 3.76 -6.28
CA PRO A 326 5.06 4.86 -7.12
C PRO A 326 6.02 5.82 -6.40
N PHE A 327 5.94 5.95 -5.06
CA PHE A 327 6.74 6.92 -4.28
C PHE A 327 7.45 6.32 -3.06
N SER A 328 7.28 5.03 -2.80
CA SER A 328 7.96 4.33 -1.71
C SER A 328 8.46 2.97 -2.18
N LEU A 329 9.51 2.49 -1.53
CA LEU A 329 9.97 1.12 -1.69
C LEU A 329 10.47 0.58 -0.36
N SER A 330 10.40 -0.74 -0.19
CA SER A 330 11.08 -1.44 0.88
C SER A 330 11.63 -2.78 0.41
N THR A 331 12.64 -3.26 1.14
CA THR A 331 13.30 -4.55 0.92
C THR A 331 13.76 -5.11 2.27
N TYR A 332 14.10 -6.39 2.29
CA TYR A 332 14.63 -7.10 3.45
C TYR A 332 15.41 -8.34 2.98
N ARG A 333 16.07 -9.02 3.92
CA ARG A 333 16.66 -10.35 3.68
C ARG A 333 15.65 -11.43 4.09
N GLY A 334 15.06 -12.12 3.13
CA GLY A 334 14.23 -13.30 3.37
C GLY A 334 15.03 -14.60 3.38
N SER A 335 14.43 -15.68 3.89
CA SER A 335 15.01 -17.03 4.01
C SER A 335 14.56 -18.02 2.92
#